data_AF-A0A3G9IXS8-F1
#
_entry.id   AF-A0A3G9IXS8-F1
#
_cell.length_a   1.000
_cell.length_b   1.000
_cell.length_c   1.000
_cell.angle_alpha   90.00
_cell.angle_beta   90.00
_cell.angle_gamma   90.00
#
_symmetry.space_group_name_H-M   'P 1'
#
loop_
_entity.id
_entity.type
_entity.pdbx_description
1 polymer ?
#
loop_
_entity_poly.entity_id
_entity_poly.type
_entity_poly.pdbx_seq_one_letter_code
_entity_poly.pdbx_strand_id
1 'polypeptide(L)'
;MSKEQGQPQSEINEQELVAYIAAETKVDAKSIQLVLQFEQKFIDSAQEDANGEVEIDSDELVDYILKQQTVKLDEITVENILEAEMEYLLDKGIVGYID
;
A
#
# COMPACT_ATOMS: atom_id res chain seq x y z
N MET A 1 -14.08 32.76 14.94
CA MET A 1 -12.90 32.03 15.42
C MET A 1 -12.97 30.63 14.84
N SER A 2 -11.86 30.23 14.22
CA SER A 2 -11.42 28.90 13.77
C SER A 2 -12.42 27.96 13.09
N LYS A 3 -12.22 27.79 11.79
CA LYS A 3 -12.73 26.65 11.02
C LYS A 3 -11.90 25.42 11.41
N GLU A 4 -12.45 24.50 12.19
CA GLU A 4 -11.97 23.12 12.18
C GLU A 4 -12.54 22.48 10.91
N GLN A 5 -11.78 22.61 9.82
CA GLN A 5 -11.99 21.76 8.66
C GLN A 5 -11.39 20.41 9.03
N GLY A 6 -12.24 19.46 9.45
CA GLY A 6 -11.88 18.06 9.37
C GLY A 6 -11.42 17.80 7.94
N GLN A 7 -10.19 17.32 7.78
CA GLN A 7 -9.66 16.96 6.47
C GLN A 7 -10.67 16.01 5.81
N PRO A 8 -11.11 16.26 4.57
CA PRO A 8 -11.90 15.28 3.85
C PRO A 8 -11.03 14.03 3.79
N GLN A 9 -11.53 12.93 4.33
CA GLN A 9 -10.93 11.61 4.20
C GLN A 9 -10.90 11.34 2.68
N SER A 10 -9.76 11.62 2.06
CA SER A 10 -9.57 11.52 0.62
C SER A 10 -9.73 10.06 0.24
N GLU A 11 -10.87 9.69 -0.32
CA GLU A 11 -11.07 8.35 -0.87
C GLU A 11 -9.95 8.09 -1.89
N ILE A 12 -9.17 7.03 -1.66
CA ILE A 12 -8.02 6.69 -2.53
C ILE A 12 -8.57 6.43 -3.93
N ASN A 13 -8.13 7.21 -4.92
CA ASN A 13 -8.42 6.92 -6.30
C ASN A 13 -7.49 5.80 -6.79
N GLU A 14 -7.98 4.56 -6.77
CA GLU A 14 -7.21 3.37 -7.17
C GLU A 14 -6.63 3.48 -8.60
N GLN A 15 -7.34 4.14 -9.52
CA GLN A 15 -6.84 4.31 -10.90
C GLN A 15 -5.64 5.25 -10.95
N GLU A 16 -5.66 6.29 -10.13
CA GLU A 16 -4.57 7.26 -10.01
C GLU A 16 -3.36 6.64 -9.30
N LEU A 17 -3.60 5.88 -8.22
CA LEU A 17 -2.56 5.12 -7.51
C LEU A 17 -1.85 4.14 -8.44
N VAL A 18 -2.60 3.30 -9.16
CA VAL A 18 -2.01 2.33 -10.09
C VAL A 18 -1.25 3.03 -11.22
N ALA A 19 -1.75 4.16 -11.71
CA ALA A 19 -1.05 4.95 -12.73
C ALA A 19 0.25 5.57 -12.20
N TYR A 20 0.26 6.05 -10.95
CA TYR A 20 1.45 6.57 -10.27
C TYR A 20 2.50 5.48 -10.12
N ILE A 21 2.13 4.33 -9.52
CA ILE A 21 3.06 3.20 -9.32
C ILE A 21 3.60 2.71 -10.66
N ALA A 22 2.77 2.62 -11.71
CA ALA A 22 3.23 2.21 -13.04
C ALA A 22 4.23 3.21 -13.65
N ALA A 23 4.05 4.51 -13.38
CA ALA A 23 4.99 5.54 -13.83
C ALA A 23 6.34 5.42 -13.11
N GLU A 24 6.35 5.14 -11.81
CA GLU A 24 7.58 5.02 -11.02
C GLU A 24 8.32 3.69 -11.27
N THR A 25 7.60 2.57 -11.21
CA THR A 25 8.20 1.22 -11.24
C THR A 25 8.34 0.63 -12.64
N LYS A 26 7.65 1.19 -13.64
CA LYS A 26 7.51 0.64 -15.00
C LYS A 26 6.83 -0.74 -15.07
N VAL A 27 6.16 -1.15 -13.99
CA VAL A 27 5.39 -2.40 -13.94
C VAL A 27 4.02 -2.19 -14.59
N ASP A 28 3.47 -3.25 -15.19
CA ASP A 28 2.15 -3.17 -15.80
C ASP A 28 1.04 -3.08 -14.74
N ALA A 29 -0.04 -2.37 -15.09
CA ALA A 29 -1.14 -2.10 -14.18
C ALA A 29 -1.79 -3.36 -13.58
N LYS A 30 -1.83 -4.49 -14.30
CA LYS A 30 -2.44 -5.73 -13.76
C LYS A 30 -1.57 -6.35 -12.69
N SER A 31 -0.26 -6.35 -12.89
CA SER A 31 0.70 -6.84 -11.90
C SER A 31 0.68 -5.96 -10.65
N ILE A 32 0.61 -4.63 -10.81
CA ILE A 32 0.46 -3.69 -9.68
C ILE A 32 -0.83 -3.97 -8.91
N GLN A 33 -1.97 -4.03 -9.60
CA GLN A 33 -3.26 -4.33 -8.96
C GLN A 33 -3.24 -5.65 -8.19
N LEU A 34 -2.53 -6.65 -8.70
CA LEU A 34 -2.39 -7.94 -8.03
C LEU A 34 -1.59 -7.82 -6.72
N VAL A 35 -0.50 -7.05 -6.73
CA VAL A 35 0.32 -6.78 -5.54
C VAL A 35 -0.52 -6.05 -4.49
N LEU A 36 -1.16 -4.93 -4.84
CA LEU A 36 -2.03 -4.15 -3.95
C LEU A 36 -3.18 -5.00 -3.38
N GLN A 37 -3.76 -5.89 -4.18
CA GLN A 37 -4.81 -6.79 -3.72
C GLN A 37 -4.30 -7.78 -2.66
N PHE A 38 -3.08 -8.31 -2.81
CA PHE A 38 -2.51 -9.23 -1.84
C PHE A 38 -2.06 -8.52 -0.57
N GLU A 39 -1.53 -7.32 -0.70
CA GLU A 39 -1.24 -6.46 0.44
C GLU A 39 -2.48 -6.16 1.27
N GLN A 40 -3.55 -5.66 0.65
CA GLN A 40 -4.79 -5.40 1.39
C GLN A 40 -5.31 -6.65 2.10
N LYS A 41 -5.22 -7.83 1.45
CA LYS A 41 -5.59 -9.10 2.10
C LYS A 41 -4.70 -9.46 3.29
N PHE A 42 -3.41 -9.15 3.21
CA PHE A 42 -2.47 -9.37 4.30
C PHE A 42 -2.83 -8.46 5.47
N ILE A 43 -3.01 -7.15 5.22
CA ILE A 43 -3.45 -6.14 6.19
C ILE A 43 -4.78 -6.56 6.84
N ASP A 44 -5.78 -6.94 6.05
CA ASP A 44 -7.10 -7.37 6.53
C ASP A 44 -7.04 -8.63 7.40
N SER A 45 -5.99 -9.44 7.23
CA SER A 45 -5.77 -10.68 7.99
C SER A 45 -4.91 -10.48 9.23
N ALA A 46 -4.16 -9.37 9.30
CA ALA A 46 -3.32 -9.04 10.43
C ALA A 46 -4.20 -8.70 11.64
N GLN A 47 -3.92 -9.35 12.78
CA GLN A 47 -4.62 -9.06 14.03
C GLN A 47 -4.01 -7.81 14.64
N GLU A 48 -4.87 -6.91 15.13
CA GLU A 48 -4.47 -5.83 16.01
C GLU A 48 -3.69 -6.42 17.21
N ASP A 49 -2.57 -5.78 17.52
CA ASP A 49 -1.74 -6.12 18.67
C ASP A 49 -2.48 -5.77 19.99
N ALA A 50 -1.80 -5.97 21.12
CA ALA A 50 -2.38 -5.68 22.43
C ALA A 50 -2.75 -4.18 22.65
N ASN A 51 -2.23 -3.28 21.82
CA ASN A 51 -2.49 -1.84 21.84
C ASN A 51 -3.58 -1.41 20.85
N GLY A 52 -4.09 -2.33 20.02
CA GLY A 52 -5.02 -2.00 18.94
C GLY A 52 -4.32 -1.54 17.66
N GLU A 53 -3.00 -1.73 17.57
CA GLU A 53 -2.17 -1.33 16.43
C GLU A 53 -1.87 -2.55 15.55
N VAL A 54 -1.92 -2.39 14.24
CA VAL A 54 -1.52 -3.44 13.31
C VAL A 54 -0.07 -3.18 12.92
N GLU A 55 0.86 -3.82 13.62
CA GLU A 55 2.26 -3.85 13.21
C GLU A 55 2.41 -4.81 12.02
N ILE A 56 2.79 -4.26 10.86
CA ILE A 56 3.02 -5.02 9.64
C ILE A 56 4.51 -5.06 9.38
N ASP A 57 5.09 -6.25 9.45
CA ASP A 57 6.46 -6.49 9.01
C ASP A 57 6.50 -6.46 7.48
N SER A 58 7.27 -5.51 6.93
CA SER A 58 7.42 -5.32 5.49
C SER A 58 8.05 -6.53 4.81
N ASP A 59 9.00 -7.20 5.46
CA ASP A 59 9.65 -8.39 4.93
C ASP A 59 8.62 -9.53 4.86
N GLU A 60 7.81 -9.72 5.90
CA GLU A 60 6.75 -10.74 5.90
C GLU A 60 5.68 -10.49 4.82
N LEU A 61 5.31 -9.22 4.61
CA LEU A 61 4.37 -8.80 3.58
C LEU A 61 4.91 -9.11 2.18
N VAL A 62 6.15 -8.71 1.88
CA VAL A 62 6.82 -8.99 0.60
C VAL A 62 6.91 -10.50 0.38
N ASP A 63 7.31 -11.25 1.40
CA ASP A 63 7.38 -12.71 1.37
C ASP A 63 6.02 -13.35 1.05
N TYR A 64 4.95 -12.85 1.66
CA TYR A 64 3.59 -13.32 1.42
C TYR A 64 3.15 -13.09 -0.03
N ILE A 65 3.45 -11.90 -0.59
CA ILE A 65 3.13 -11.54 -1.96
C ILE A 65 3.91 -12.41 -2.95
N LEU A 66 5.21 -12.62 -2.72
CA LEU A 66 6.06 -13.46 -3.56
C LEU A 66 5.67 -14.94 -3.54
N LYS A 67 5.06 -15.43 -2.46
CA LYS A 67 4.52 -16.80 -2.36
C LYS A 67 3.28 -17.02 -3.23
N GLN A 68 2.65 -15.96 -3.76
CA GLN A 68 1.48 -16.09 -4.62
C GLN A 68 1.88 -16.52 -6.03
N GLN A 69 1.41 -17.68 -6.48
CA GLN A 69 1.76 -18.24 -7.80
C GLN A 69 1.43 -17.34 -9.00
N THR A 70 0.51 -16.40 -8.82
CA THR A 70 0.09 -15.43 -9.84
C THR A 70 1.04 -14.25 -9.95
N VAL A 71 1.85 -13.96 -8.92
CA VAL A 71 2.86 -12.91 -8.93
C VAL A 71 4.10 -13.47 -9.63
N LYS A 72 4.52 -12.80 -10.71
CA LYS A 72 5.71 -13.16 -11.50
C LYS A 72 6.79 -12.09 -11.44
N LEU A 73 6.78 -11.31 -10.38
CA LEU A 73 7.71 -10.24 -10.11
C LEU A 73 8.81 -10.76 -9.18
N ASP A 74 9.99 -10.16 -9.24
CA ASP A 74 11.02 -10.34 -8.23
C ASP A 74 10.76 -9.47 -7.00
N GLU A 75 11.44 -9.81 -5.91
CA GLU A 75 11.37 -9.15 -4.60
C GLU A 75 11.56 -7.63 -4.69
N ILE A 76 12.64 -7.19 -5.35
CA ILE A 76 12.95 -5.77 -5.54
C ILE A 76 11.81 -5.06 -6.26
N THR A 77 11.20 -5.70 -7.26
CA THR A 77 10.07 -5.12 -7.98
C THR A 77 8.83 -5.00 -7.10
N VAL A 78 8.57 -5.97 -6.23
CA VAL A 78 7.46 -5.90 -5.26
C VAL A 78 7.71 -4.79 -4.23
N GLU A 79 8.91 -4.72 -3.65
CA GLU A 79 9.30 -3.66 -2.71
C GLU A 79 9.10 -2.27 -3.30
N ASN A 80 9.57 -2.04 -4.54
CA ASN A 80 9.39 -0.75 -5.22
C ASN A 80 7.91 -0.38 -5.45
N ILE A 81 7.03 -1.38 -5.62
CA ILE A 81 5.58 -1.13 -5.74
C ILE A 81 5.01 -0.64 -4.41
N LEU A 82 5.35 -1.32 -3.30
CA LEU A 82 4.90 -0.96 -1.96
C LEU A 82 5.47 0.40 -1.51
N GLU A 83 6.73 0.68 -1.82
CA GLU A 83 7.37 1.97 -1.57
C GLU A 83 6.67 3.10 -2.33
N ALA A 84 6.42 2.92 -3.64
CA ALA A 84 5.72 3.91 -4.46
C ALA A 84 4.27 4.13 -3.99
N GLU A 85 3.59 3.10 -3.50
CA GLU A 85 2.29 3.28 -2.86
C GLU A 85 2.38 4.15 -1.61
N MET A 86 3.29 3.81 -0.68
CA MET A 86 3.46 4.60 0.55
C MET A 86 3.78 6.06 0.23
N GLU A 87 4.66 6.34 -0.73
CA GLU A 87 4.93 7.70 -1.20
C GLU A 87 3.68 8.42 -1.71
N TYR A 88 2.87 7.74 -2.54
CA TYR A 88 1.61 8.30 -3.04
C TYR A 88 0.64 8.61 -1.91
N LEU A 89 0.46 7.68 -0.96
CA LEU A 89 -0.46 7.86 0.16
C LEU A 89 0.00 8.97 1.10
N LEU A 90 1.31 9.14 1.30
CA LEU A 90 1.89 10.25 2.04
C LEU A 90 1.68 11.59 1.32
N ASP A 91 1.91 11.67 0.00
CA ASP A 91 1.67 12.88 -0.80
C ASP A 91 0.20 13.33 -0.75
N LYS A 92 -0.73 12.36 -0.75
CA LYS A 92 -2.16 12.62 -0.61
C LYS A 92 -2.61 12.93 0.82
N GLY A 93 -1.71 12.80 1.81
CA GLY A 93 -2.02 12.98 3.24
C GLY A 93 -3.03 11.96 3.76
N ILE A 94 -3.07 10.76 3.17
CA ILE A 94 -3.99 9.66 3.52
C ILE A 94 -3.40 8.80 4.63
N VAL A 95 -2.07 8.65 4.64
CA VAL A 95 -1.36 8.06 5.78
C VAL A 95 -1.10 9.17 6.81
N GLY A 96 -1.83 9.11 7.91
CA GLY A 96 -1.43 9.77 9.15
C GLY A 96 -0.22 9.04 9.71
N TYR A 97 0.81 9.77 10.10
CA TYR A 97 1.95 9.24 10.86
C TYR A 97 1.44 8.28 11.94
N ILE A 98 1.73 6.99 11.80
CA ILE A 98 1.76 6.08 12.93
C ILE A 98 3.09 6.43 13.63
N ASP A 99 2.98 7.19 14.73
CA ASP A 99 4.09 7.54 15.64
C ASP A 99 4.13 6.52 16.78
#